data_AF-A0A943K096-F1
#
_entry.id   AF-A0A943K096-F1
#
_cell.length_a   1.000
_cell.length_b   1.000
_cell.length_c   1.000
_cell.angle_alpha   90.00
_cell.angle_beta   90.00
_cell.angle_gamma   90.00
#
_symmetry.space_group_name_H-M   'P 1'
#
loop_
_entity.id
_entity.type
_entity.pdbx_description
1 polymer ?
#
loop_
_entity_poly.entity_id
_entity_poly.type
_entity_poly.pdbx_seq_one_letter_code
_entity_poly.pdbx_strand_id
1 'polypeptide(L)'
;MKILAQILAYFGILAVIYFAILNSHDVVTLQVWGPKLISGTQEVYHYTKDVNIAFYTIAILVIGLAVGVGMFSPFYFAMEEKLKIYKRELERNSVKSDSSSSQVKVLEAKVQVLEKALRDALNR
;
A
#
# COMPACT_ATOMS: atom_id res chain seq x y z
N MET A 1 -14.33 -1.01 8.87
CA MET A 1 -14.17 -0.77 7.42
C MET A 1 -13.24 -1.77 6.74
N LYS A 2 -12.05 -2.09 7.27
CA LYS A 2 -11.10 -3.03 6.64
C LYS A 2 -11.67 -4.44 6.38
N ILE A 3 -12.38 -5.02 7.36
CA ILE A 3 -12.98 -6.37 7.24
C ILE A 3 -14.10 -6.40 6.20
N LEU A 4 -14.96 -5.36 6.18
CA LEU A 4 -16.04 -5.23 5.19
C LEU A 4 -15.49 -5.15 3.76
N ALA A 5 -14.43 -4.36 3.56
CA ALA A 5 -13.76 -4.24 2.27
C ALA A 5 -13.11 -5.56 1.81
N GLN A 6 -12.51 -6.32 2.73
CA GLN A 6 -11.97 -7.65 2.43
C GLN A 6 -13.08 -8.63 2.02
N ILE A 7 -14.19 -8.66 2.76
CA ILE A 7 -15.32 -9.54 2.44
C ILE A 7 -15.87 -9.22 1.04
N LEU A 8 -16.03 -7.94 0.72
CA LEU A 8 -16.53 -7.51 -0.59
C LEU A 8 -15.55 -7.89 -1.72
N ALA A 9 -14.24 -7.79 -1.48
CA ALA A 9 -13.22 -8.25 -2.43
C ALA A 9 -13.29 -9.77 -2.68
N TYR A 10 -13.48 -10.58 -1.63
CA TYR A 10 -13.67 -12.02 -1.79
C TYR A 10 -14.92 -12.36 -2.61
N PHE A 11 -16.04 -11.69 -2.34
CA PHE A 11 -17.26 -11.85 -3.15
C PHE A 11 -17.05 -11.40 -4.60
N GLY A 12 -16.30 -10.34 -4.84
CA GLY A 12 -15.95 -9.88 -6.19
C GLY A 12 -15.15 -10.93 -6.96
N ILE A 13 -14.12 -11.52 -6.34
CA ILE A 13 -13.32 -12.59 -6.96
C ILE A 13 -14.18 -13.82 -7.25
N LEU A 14 -15.03 -14.23 -6.30
CA LEU A 14 -15.95 -15.35 -6.50
C LEU A 14 -16.94 -15.10 -7.63
N ALA A 15 -17.45 -13.88 -7.77
CA ALA A 15 -18.33 -13.50 -8.87
C ALA A 15 -17.62 -13.62 -10.23
N VAL A 16 -16.37 -13.18 -10.34
CA VAL A 16 -15.58 -13.31 -11.58
C VAL A 16 -15.32 -14.78 -11.92
N ILE A 17 -14.99 -15.61 -10.92
CA ILE A 17 -14.82 -17.05 -11.12
C ILE A 17 -16.12 -17.71 -11.57
N TYR A 18 -17.25 -17.33 -10.97
CA TYR A 18 -18.56 -17.81 -11.37
C TYR A 18 -18.88 -17.42 -12.82
N PHE A 19 -18.59 -16.19 -13.24
CA PHE A 19 -18.71 -15.76 -14.63
C PHE A 19 -17.83 -16.58 -15.58
N ALA A 20 -16.60 -16.92 -15.18
CA ALA A 20 -15.72 -17.77 -15.98
C ALA A 20 -16.32 -19.18 -16.15
N ILE A 21 -16.93 -19.75 -15.11
CA ILE A 21 -17.60 -21.05 -15.20
C ILE A 21 -18.82 -20.99 -16.14
N LEU A 22 -19.62 -19.93 -16.08
CA LEU A 22 -20.77 -19.78 -16.98
C LEU A 22 -20.38 -19.71 -18.46
N ASN A 23 -19.21 -19.16 -18.76
CA ASN A 23 -18.69 -19.03 -20.13
C ASN A 23 -17.67 -20.13 -20.47
N SER A 24 -17.69 -21.29 -19.79
CA SER A 24 -16.68 -22.35 -19.95
C SER A 24 -16.66 -22.99 -21.33
N HIS A 25 -17.80 -22.99 -22.02
CA HIS A 25 -17.96 -23.56 -23.35
C HIS A 25 -17.92 -22.50 -24.47
N ASP A 26 -17.90 -21.22 -24.10
CA ASP A 26 -17.93 -20.14 -25.06
C ASP A 26 -16.52 -19.84 -25.59
N VAL A 27 -16.48 -19.64 -26.90
CA VAL A 27 -15.25 -19.47 -27.65
C VAL A 27 -15.36 -18.19 -28.47
N VAL A 28 -14.33 -17.35 -28.41
CA VAL A 28 -14.17 -16.16 -29.24
C VAL A 28 -13.12 -16.45 -30.30
N THR A 29 -13.46 -16.22 -31.56
CA THR A 29 -12.53 -16.30 -32.66
C THR A 29 -11.76 -14.99 -32.78
N LEU A 30 -10.47 -15.02 -32.49
CA LEU A 30 -9.56 -13.91 -32.77
C LEU A 30 -9.17 -13.96 -34.24
N GLN A 31 -9.45 -12.88 -34.96
CA GLN A 31 -9.02 -12.72 -36.34
C GLN A 31 -7.93 -11.64 -36.39
N VAL A 32 -6.72 -12.05 -36.74
CA VAL A 32 -5.60 -11.12 -36.95
C VAL A 32 -5.47 -10.89 -38.45
N TRP A 33 -5.57 -9.63 -38.84
CA TRP A 33 -5.48 -9.21 -40.24
C TRP A 33 -4.09 -8.63 -40.48
N GLY A 34 -3.41 -9.12 -41.50
CA GLY A 34 -2.09 -8.65 -41.86
C GLY A 34 -1.82 -8.77 -43.36
N PRO A 35 -1.10 -7.81 -43.95
CA PRO A 35 -0.66 -7.94 -45.33
C PRO A 35 0.38 -9.05 -45.42
N LYS A 36 0.19 -10.00 -46.34
CA LYS A 36 1.19 -11.01 -46.66
C LYS A 36 1.53 -10.89 -48.14
N LEU A 37 2.81 -10.71 -48.44
CA LEU A 37 3.30 -10.73 -49.80
C LEU A 37 3.45 -12.19 -50.21
N ILE A 38 2.59 -12.65 -51.10
CA ILE A 38 2.70 -13.96 -51.74
C ILE A 38 2.87 -13.68 -53.23
N SER A 39 4.01 -14.09 -53.79
CA SER A 39 4.26 -14.03 -55.23
C SER A 39 4.05 -12.66 -55.90
N GLY A 40 4.38 -11.56 -55.21
CA GLY A 40 4.34 -10.20 -55.77
C GLY A 40 2.96 -9.53 -55.77
N THR A 41 1.91 -10.21 -55.32
CA THR A 41 0.60 -9.61 -55.03
C THR A 41 0.42 -9.40 -53.54
N GLN A 42 -0.19 -8.27 -53.16
CA GLN A 42 -0.52 -7.96 -51.77
C GLN A 42 -1.89 -8.54 -51.46
N GLU A 43 -1.92 -9.72 -50.83
CA GLU A 43 -3.16 -10.35 -50.36
C GLU A 43 -3.37 -10.07 -48.87
N VAL A 44 -4.63 -9.84 -48.50
CA VAL A 44 -5.04 -9.70 -47.09
C VAL A 44 -5.22 -11.10 -46.54
N TYR A 45 -4.30 -11.53 -45.68
CA TYR A 45 -4.38 -12.85 -45.04
C TYR A 45 -5.12 -12.72 -43.71
N HIS A 46 -6.07 -13.63 -43.47
CA HIS A 46 -6.78 -13.74 -42.20
C HIS A 46 -6.23 -14.93 -41.43
N TYR A 47 -5.54 -14.66 -40.32
CA TYR A 47 -5.20 -15.70 -39.37
C TYR A 47 -6.28 -15.76 -38.29
N THR A 48 -7.00 -16.88 -38.20
CA THR A 48 -8.04 -17.08 -37.21
C THR A 48 -7.59 -18.08 -36.14
N LYS A 49 -7.83 -17.73 -34.88
CA LYS A 49 -7.54 -18.60 -33.73
C LYS A 49 -8.69 -18.51 -32.74
N ASP A 50 -9.23 -19.65 -32.38
CA ASP A 50 -10.27 -19.76 -31.38
C ASP A 50 -9.68 -19.78 -29.97
N VAL A 51 -10.22 -18.93 -29.10
CA VAL A 51 -9.80 -18.80 -27.71
C VAL A 51 -11.00 -18.95 -26.78
N ASN A 52 -10.84 -19.77 -25.75
CA ASN A 52 -11.86 -19.98 -24.73
C ASN A 52 -11.99 -18.75 -23.81
N ILE A 53 -13.22 -18.25 -23.62
CA ILE A 53 -13.50 -17.03 -22.84
C ILE A 53 -13.21 -17.25 -21.36
N ALA A 54 -13.51 -18.42 -20.81
CA ALA A 54 -13.21 -18.74 -19.41
C ALA A 54 -11.71 -18.73 -19.12
N PHE A 55 -10.90 -19.26 -20.04
CA PHE A 55 -9.44 -19.20 -19.90
C PHE A 55 -8.93 -17.75 -19.93
N TYR A 56 -9.43 -16.95 -20.88
CA TYR A 56 -9.05 -15.54 -21.01
C TYR A 56 -9.41 -14.72 -19.76
N THR A 57 -10.62 -14.91 -19.23
CA THR A 57 -11.09 -14.19 -18.03
C THR A 57 -10.27 -14.54 -16.78
N ILE A 58 -9.91 -15.82 -16.59
CA ILE A 58 -9.03 -16.25 -15.49
C ILE A 58 -7.62 -15.67 -15.66
N ALA A 59 -7.08 -15.68 -16.88
CA ALA A 59 -5.76 -15.12 -17.15
C ALA A 59 -5.69 -13.63 -16.80
N ILE A 60 -6.71 -12.85 -17.18
CA ILE A 60 -6.81 -11.43 -16.81
C ILE A 60 -6.94 -11.24 -15.31
N LEU A 61 -7.73 -12.07 -14.62
CA LEU A 61 -7.89 -11.98 -13.18
C LEU A 61 -6.54 -12.15 -12.46
N VAL A 62 -5.75 -13.16 -12.84
CA VAL A 62 -4.43 -13.42 -12.24
C VAL A 62 -3.47 -12.26 -12.51
N ILE A 63 -3.41 -11.78 -13.75
CA ILE A 63 -2.55 -10.64 -14.12
C ILE A 63 -2.99 -9.38 -13.36
N GLY A 64 -4.29 -9.11 -13.28
CA GLY A 64 -4.85 -7.96 -12.57
C GLY A 64 -4.52 -7.97 -11.07
N LEU A 65 -4.59 -9.15 -10.43
CA LEU A 65 -4.17 -9.30 -9.03
C LEU A 65 -2.67 -9.05 -8.85
N ALA A 66 -1.83 -9.58 -9.75
CA ALA A 66 -0.39 -9.37 -9.71
C ALA A 66 -0.02 -7.89 -9.90
N VAL A 67 -0.65 -7.22 -10.85
CA VAL A 67 -0.46 -5.77 -11.09
C VAL A 67 -0.94 -4.95 -9.90
N GLY A 68 -2.08 -5.30 -9.30
CA GLY A 68 -2.58 -4.65 -8.09
C GLY A 68 -1.57 -4.71 -6.95
N VAL A 69 -1.08 -5.91 -6.62
CA VAL A 69 -0.05 -6.06 -5.58
C VAL A 69 1.22 -5.30 -5.95
N GLY A 70 1.67 -5.40 -7.21
CA GLY A 70 2.86 -4.71 -7.70
C GLY A 70 2.78 -3.19 -7.55
N MET A 71 1.66 -2.57 -7.94
CA MET A 71 1.48 -1.13 -7.85
C MET A 71 1.31 -0.63 -6.42
N PHE A 72 0.57 -1.35 -5.56
CA PHE A 72 0.30 -0.89 -4.19
C PHE A 72 1.44 -1.18 -3.20
N SER A 73 2.30 -2.17 -3.47
CA SER A 73 3.41 -2.51 -2.58
C SER A 73 4.39 -1.35 -2.29
N PRO A 74 4.89 -0.56 -3.25
CA PRO A 74 5.81 0.54 -2.95
C PRO A 74 5.14 1.65 -2.13
N PHE A 75 3.86 1.95 -2.36
CA PHE A 75 3.12 2.95 -1.57
C PHE A 75 2.91 2.50 -0.12
N TYR A 76 2.63 1.21 0.08
CA TYR A 76 2.49 0.65 1.41
C TYR A 76 3.81 0.74 2.20
N PHE A 77 4.93 0.35 1.59
CA PHE A 77 6.25 0.46 2.24
C PHE A 77 6.65 1.91 2.54
N ALA A 78 6.37 2.84 1.62
CA ALA A 78 6.63 4.26 1.86
C ALA A 78 5.79 4.82 3.02
N MET A 79 4.53 4.39 3.17
CA MET A 79 3.70 4.78 4.33
C MET A 79 4.24 4.19 5.64
N GLU A 80 4.67 2.93 5.62
CA GLU A 80 5.21 2.26 6.80
C GLU A 80 6.51 2.93 7.29
N GLU A 81 7.39 3.31 6.36
CA GLU A 81 8.60 4.05 6.69
C GLU A 81 8.29 5.41 7.32
N LYS A 82 7.34 6.16 6.76
CA LYS A 82 6.88 7.43 7.36
C LYS A 82 6.35 7.23 8.77
N LEU A 83 5.49 6.22 8.99
CA LEU A 83 4.96 5.91 10.32
C LEU A 83 6.07 5.58 11.32
N LYS A 84 7.11 4.85 10.90
CA LYS A 84 8.27 4.52 11.74
C LYS A 84 9.07 5.76 12.11
N ILE A 85 9.28 6.69 11.18
CA ILE A 85 9.95 7.97 11.43
C ILE A 85 9.12 8.81 12.41
N TYR A 86 7.81 8.97 12.16
CA TYR A 86 6.91 9.68 13.06
C TYR A 86 6.92 9.11 14.47
N LYS A 87 6.89 7.79 14.63
CA LYS A 87 6.96 7.14 15.94
C LYS A 87 8.27 7.44 16.66
N ARG A 88 9.42 7.37 15.96
CA ARG A 88 10.73 7.74 16.51
C ARG A 88 10.81 9.19 16.91
N GLU A 89 10.21 10.10 16.15
CA GLU A 89 10.15 11.52 16.51
C GLU A 89 9.28 11.76 17.74
N LEU A 90 8.16 11.05 17.85
CA LEU A 90 7.31 11.09 19.05
C LEU A 90 8.08 10.63 20.29
N GLU A 91 8.79 9.50 20.19
CA GLU A 91 9.64 8.96 21.25
C GLU A 91 10.73 9.96 21.63
N ARG A 92 11.44 10.56 20.65
CA ARG A 92 12.47 11.57 20.91
C ARG A 92 11.91 12.83 21.58
N ASN A 93 10.73 13.29 21.18
CA ASN A 93 10.09 14.46 21.77
C ASN A 93 9.61 14.18 23.20
N SER A 94 9.10 12.97 23.48
CA SER A 94 8.74 12.56 24.84
C SER A 94 9.95 12.62 25.78
N VAL A 95 11.09 12.05 25.38
CA VAL A 95 12.34 12.06 26.16
C VAL A 95 12.87 13.49 26.38
N LYS A 96 12.75 14.38 25.38
CA LYS A 96 13.12 15.80 25.54
C LYS A 96 12.22 16.54 26.53
N SER A 97 10.94 16.20 26.58
CA SER A 97 10.02 16.80 27.56
C SER A 97 10.33 16.33 28.99
N ASP A 98 10.66 15.05 29.15
CA ASP A 98 11.04 14.47 30.45
C ASP A 98 12.35 15.05 30.98
N SER A 99 13.34 15.22 30.09
CA SER A 99 14.63 15.83 30.44
C SER A 99 14.50 17.32 30.79
N SER A 100 13.67 18.06 30.04
CA SER A 100 13.40 19.48 30.33
C SER A 100 12.65 19.65 31.66
N SER A 101 11.64 18.80 31.95
CA SER A 101 10.94 18.86 33.25
C SER A 101 11.87 18.53 34.41
N SER A 102 12.81 17.58 34.21
CA SER A 102 13.81 17.22 35.22
C SER A 102 14.79 18.35 35.48
N GLN A 103 15.24 19.06 34.43
CA GLN A 103 16.09 20.24 34.59
C GLN A 103 15.38 21.39 35.32
N VAL A 104 14.10 21.65 34.99
CA VAL A 104 13.29 22.67 35.69
C VAL A 104 13.17 22.35 37.19
N LYS A 105 12.86 21.11 37.55
CA LYS A 105 12.80 20.68 38.98
C LYS A 105 14.13 20.86 39.71
N VAL A 106 15.26 20.60 39.04
CA VAL A 106 16.59 20.82 39.63
C VAL A 106 16.89 22.30 39.81
N LEU A 107 16.49 23.16 38.85
CA LEU A 107 16.64 24.61 39.01
C LEU A 107 15.77 25.14 40.15
N GLU A 108 14.52 24.71 40.28
CA GLU A 108 13.63 25.07 41.39
C GLU A 108 14.24 24.68 42.74
N ALA A 109 14.77 23.46 42.85
CA ALA A 109 15.43 23.00 44.07
C ALA A 109 16.67 23.85 44.41
N LYS A 110 17.49 24.22 43.42
CA LYS A 110 18.66 25.10 43.62
C LYS A 110 18.25 26.50 44.06
N VAL A 111 17.19 27.07 43.48
CA VAL A 111 16.65 28.37 43.88
C VAL A 111 16.13 28.31 45.32
N GLN A 112 15.39 27.26 45.69
CA GLN A 112 14.94 27.08 47.07
C GLN A 112 16.09 27.01 48.08
N VAL A 113 17.16 26.30 47.74
CA VAL A 113 18.37 26.24 48.59
C VAL A 113 19.03 27.61 48.70
N LEU A 114 19.15 28.36 47.60
CA LEU A 114 19.69 29.72 47.60
C LEU A 114 18.81 30.68 48.41
N GLU A 115 17.48 30.61 48.29
CA GLU A 115 16.56 31.39 49.11
C GLU A 115 16.69 31.06 50.60
N LYS A 116 16.84 29.78 50.94
CA LYS A 116 17.02 29.35 52.33
C LYS A 116 18.35 29.84 52.89
N ALA A 117 19.43 29.71 52.12
CA ALA A 117 20.75 30.23 52.50
C ALA A 117 20.74 31.76 52.65
N LEU A 118 20.01 32.48 51.78
CA LEU A 118 19.85 33.92 51.88
C LEU A 118 19.07 34.32 53.14
N ARG A 119 17.95 33.63 53.45
CA ARG A 119 17.18 33.87 54.68
C ARG A 119 18.00 33.58 55.95
N ASP A 120 18.77 32.50 55.97
CA ASP A 120 19.66 32.19 57.09
C ASP A 120 20.78 33.22 57.25
N ALA A 121 21.29 33.78 56.15
CA ALA A 121 22.27 34.87 56.18
C ALA A 121 21.67 36.21 56.61
N LEU A 122 20.37 36.47 56.32
CA LEU A 122 19.68 37.69 56.71
C LEU A 122 19.14 37.66 58.16
N ASN A 123 18.89 36.46 58.71
CA ASN A 123 18.43 36.24 60.08
C ASN A 123 19.59 36.07 61.09
N ARG A 124 20.83 36.26 60.66
CA ARG A 124 22.01 36.49 61.51
C ARG A 124 22.34 37.97 61.56
#